data_AF-A0A816EP25-F1
#
_entry.id   AF-A0A816EP25-F1
#
_cell.length_a   1.000
_cell.length_b   1.000
_cell.length_c   1.000
_cell.angle_alpha   90.00
_cell.angle_beta   90.00
_cell.angle_gamma   90.00
#
_symmetry.space_group_name_H-M   'P 1'
#
loop_
_entity.id
_entity.type
_entity.pdbx_description
1 polymer ?
#
loop_
_entity_poly.entity_id
_entity_poly.type
_entity_poly.pdbx_seq_one_letter_code
_entity_poly.pdbx_strand_id
1 'polypeptide(L)'
;STTTVNLLMISNAPGGSGNDILIDDITLRGCSGDVSCTTPCQNGGKCTGKNTCTCPAGFTGTTCEITLSKIVCNPSCQNNGKCVAQNTCKCADGYSGATCEIGSSGLSNDRYTCEEKPVFQITFGAGSAAYSKAKPSDFSFSTTYQQLFEPKPNDGQFSIVNSVRPDREWDVWLNVPQDHTGDKNGYMYLVNGDYNPGQFYNGTIKDLTVGQRYEFSVYLANPMAVSGIKPNVVFEVRSTTADKTLLARLTTGDIPEDKTITWRKYGISFIASTTTVNLLMISNAPGGSGNDILIDDITLRGCSADLAQYDRLIVSAVTALHASILLMSCLGDVSCATPCQNGGKCTAKDTCTCPAGFSGATCENAQPICNPSCQNNGKCVAKNTCKCPDGYSGATCEI
;
A
#
# COMPACT_ATOMS: atom_id res chain seq x y z
N SER A 1 18.50 1.55 48.84
CA SER A 1 19.55 2.03 49.76
C SER A 1 18.86 2.90 50.81
N THR A 2 18.98 2.57 52.10
CA THR A 2 18.49 3.44 53.16
C THR A 2 19.52 4.54 53.42
N THR A 3 19.21 5.76 52.99
CA THR A 3 20.03 6.94 53.25
C THR A 3 19.61 7.52 54.60
N THR A 4 20.50 7.48 55.59
CA THR A 4 20.27 8.13 56.90
C THR A 4 20.50 9.63 56.76
N VAL A 5 19.54 10.45 57.22
CA VAL A 5 19.68 11.91 57.30
C VAL A 5 19.94 12.28 58.77
N ASN A 6 21.12 12.82 59.05
CA ASN A 6 21.48 13.33 60.38
C ASN A 6 21.19 14.84 60.41
N LEU A 7 20.27 15.27 61.27
CA LEU A 7 19.97 16.69 61.49
C LEU A 7 20.76 17.18 62.71
N LEU A 8 21.69 18.11 62.50
CA LEU A 8 22.48 18.74 63.56
C LEU A 8 22.07 20.21 63.69
N MET A 9 21.58 20.61 64.85
CA MET A 9 21.25 22.01 65.16
C MET A 9 22.31 22.54 66.13
N ILE A 10 22.98 23.63 65.77
CA ILE A 10 24.04 24.27 66.58
C ILE A 10 23.63 25.71 66.85
N SER A 11 23.58 26.12 68.12
CA SER A 11 23.46 27.52 68.49
C SER A 11 24.85 28.14 68.64
N ASN A 12 25.10 29.22 67.90
CA ASN A 12 26.35 29.98 67.97
C ASN A 12 26.20 31.30 68.75
N ALA A 13 25.15 31.43 69.57
CA ALA A 13 24.89 32.65 70.30
C ALA A 13 25.94 32.87 71.42
N PRO A 14 26.63 34.02 71.46
CA PRO A 14 27.53 34.37 72.56
C PRO A 14 26.72 34.52 73.86
N GLY A 15 27.19 33.92 74.96
CA GLY A 15 26.45 33.82 76.23
C GLY A 15 25.97 35.17 76.76
N GLY A 16 24.68 35.25 77.11
CA GLY A 16 24.00 36.42 77.64
C GLY A 16 22.52 36.10 77.91
N SER A 17 21.80 36.97 78.64
CA SER A 17 20.38 36.76 78.95
C SER A 17 19.51 36.97 77.71
N GLY A 18 18.67 35.98 77.37
CA GLY A 18 17.70 36.04 76.27
C GLY A 18 17.95 35.08 75.10
N ASN A 19 18.91 34.15 75.21
CA ASN A 19 19.25 33.19 74.14
C ASN A 19 18.57 31.82 74.31
N ASP A 20 17.29 31.80 74.69
CA ASP A 20 16.53 30.57 74.83
C ASP A 20 15.81 30.25 73.51
N ILE A 21 16.14 29.10 72.89
CA ILE A 21 15.48 28.62 71.67
C ILE A 21 14.53 27.49 72.07
N LEU A 22 13.24 27.68 71.81
CA LEU A 22 12.24 26.62 71.86
C LEU A 22 12.08 26.04 70.46
N ILE A 23 12.33 24.74 70.33
CA ILE A 23 12.10 23.99 69.10
C ILE A 23 10.86 23.16 69.32
N ASP A 24 9.87 23.36 68.46
CA ASP A 24 8.68 22.53 68.40
C ASP A 24 8.38 22.20 66.93
N ASP A 25 7.81 21.03 66.67
CA ASP A 25 7.44 20.54 65.34
C ASP A 25 8.55 20.53 64.25
N ILE A 26 9.48 19.57 64.30
CA ILE A 26 10.38 19.29 63.17
C ILE A 26 9.70 18.33 62.19
N THR A 27 9.20 18.85 61.06
CA THR A 27 8.63 18.02 60.00
C THR A 27 9.58 17.90 58.80
N LEU A 28 10.02 16.68 58.49
CA LEU A 28 10.69 16.36 57.22
C LEU A 28 9.62 16.05 56.16
N ARG A 29 9.41 16.99 55.22
CA ARG A 29 8.56 16.75 54.04
C ARG A 29 9.43 16.42 52.83
N GLY A 30 9.22 15.25 52.23
CA GLY A 30 9.79 14.95 50.93
C GLY A 30 9.12 15.82 49.87
N CYS A 31 9.88 16.67 49.18
CA CYS A 31 9.40 17.38 48.00
C CYS A 31 9.21 16.38 46.86
N SER A 32 7.99 15.85 46.70
CA SER A 32 7.58 15.39 45.37
C SER A 32 7.36 16.64 44.54
N GLY A 33 8.27 16.88 43.60
CA GLY A 33 8.23 18.07 42.74
C GLY A 33 6.87 18.18 42.07
N ASP A 34 6.23 19.33 42.26
CA ASP A 34 5.09 19.76 41.48
C ASP A 34 5.53 19.74 40.01
N VAL A 35 4.93 18.85 39.22
CA VAL A 35 5.29 18.67 37.81
C VAL A 35 4.75 19.87 37.03
N SER A 36 5.54 20.93 36.97
CA SER A 36 5.22 22.14 36.22
C SER A 36 5.80 22.07 34.81
N CYS A 37 4.95 22.26 33.82
CA CYS A 37 5.35 22.35 32.42
C CYS A 37 5.91 23.75 32.16
N THR A 38 7.16 23.84 31.71
CA THR A 38 7.75 25.11 31.26
C THR A 38 7.02 25.72 30.07
N THR A 39 6.39 24.87 29.24
CA THR A 39 5.49 25.28 28.15
C THR A 39 4.11 24.70 28.42
N PRO A 40 3.04 25.52 28.52
CA PRO A 40 1.70 25.02 28.82
C PRO A 40 1.21 24.00 27.79
N CYS A 41 0.57 22.92 28.27
CA CYS A 41 -0.13 21.98 27.40
C CYS A 41 -1.30 22.68 26.71
N GLN A 42 -1.35 22.58 25.39
CA GLN A 42 -2.40 23.12 24.55
C GLN A 42 -3.60 22.15 24.47
N ASN A 43 -4.73 22.62 23.94
CA ASN A 43 -5.90 21.80 23.60
C ASN A 43 -6.42 20.89 24.73
N GLY A 44 -6.27 21.33 26.00
CA GLY A 44 -6.75 20.59 27.18
C GLY A 44 -5.80 19.49 27.67
N GLY A 45 -4.53 19.46 27.24
CA GLY A 45 -3.55 18.50 27.73
C GLY A 45 -3.22 18.66 29.22
N LYS A 46 -2.92 17.54 29.89
CA LYS A 46 -2.54 17.51 31.31
C LYS A 46 -1.02 17.36 31.44
N CYS A 47 -0.39 18.25 32.21
CA CYS A 47 1.05 18.19 32.43
C CYS A 47 1.45 16.94 33.24
N THR A 48 2.43 16.20 32.74
CA THR A 48 2.97 15.00 33.38
C THR A 48 4.49 14.97 33.43
N GLY A 49 5.18 15.95 32.84
CA GLY A 49 6.62 16.15 32.94
C GLY A 49 7.04 17.51 32.38
N LYS A 50 8.34 17.82 32.43
CA LYS A 50 8.91 19.04 31.82
C LYS A 50 8.69 19.02 30.30
N ASN A 51 7.75 19.84 29.81
CA ASN A 51 7.28 19.84 28.41
C ASN A 51 6.70 18.48 27.95
N THR A 52 6.15 17.71 28.89
CA THR A 52 5.50 16.44 28.58
C THR A 52 4.04 16.53 29.02
N CYS A 53 3.15 16.40 28.04
CA CYS A 53 1.72 16.49 28.23
C CYS A 53 1.02 15.17 27.88
N THR A 54 0.00 14.81 28.65
CA THR A 54 -0.98 13.79 28.27
C THR A 54 -2.08 14.47 27.48
N CYS A 55 -2.23 14.10 26.20
CA CYS A 55 -3.15 14.75 25.28
C CYS A 55 -4.55 14.12 25.29
N PRO A 56 -5.62 14.93 25.21
CA PRO A 56 -6.97 14.42 25.01
C PRO A 56 -7.12 13.74 23.65
N ALA A 57 -8.16 12.90 23.51
CA ALA A 57 -8.49 12.28 22.23
C ALA A 57 -8.65 13.35 21.14
N GLY A 58 -7.97 13.16 19.99
CA GLY A 58 -7.98 14.13 18.90
C GLY A 58 -6.74 15.02 18.81
N PHE A 59 -5.79 14.93 19.76
CA PHE A 59 -4.57 15.75 19.78
C PHE A 59 -3.30 14.93 20.05
N THR A 60 -2.15 15.42 19.60
CA THR A 60 -0.80 14.86 19.84
C THR A 60 0.26 15.96 19.84
N GLY A 61 1.54 15.59 19.98
CA GLY A 61 2.66 16.51 20.18
C GLY A 61 3.07 16.62 21.64
N THR A 62 4.27 17.13 21.90
CA THR A 62 4.85 17.21 23.27
C THR A 62 4.05 18.13 24.18
N THR A 63 3.38 19.12 23.60
CA THR A 63 2.47 20.05 24.29
C THR A 63 1.04 19.93 23.79
N CYS A 64 0.65 18.84 23.11
CA CYS A 64 -0.68 18.65 22.52
C CYS A 64 -1.06 19.71 21.48
N GLU A 65 -0.07 20.31 20.82
CA GLU A 65 -0.21 21.37 19.83
C GLU A 65 -0.72 20.88 18.46
N ILE A 66 -0.65 19.57 18.20
CA ILE A 66 -1.01 18.98 16.92
C ILE A 66 -2.42 18.39 17.01
N THR A 67 -3.35 18.87 16.19
CA THR A 67 -4.65 18.22 16.02
C THR A 67 -4.51 17.00 15.12
N LEU A 68 -5.06 15.84 15.52
CA LEU A 68 -5.03 14.63 14.70
C LEU A 68 -5.72 14.81 13.34
N SER A 69 -6.63 15.78 13.19
CA SER A 69 -7.22 16.15 11.89
C SER A 69 -6.23 16.82 10.92
N LYS A 70 -5.10 17.35 11.43
CA LYS A 70 -3.99 17.89 10.63
C LYS A 70 -2.94 16.82 10.31
N ILE A 71 -3.03 15.63 10.91
CA ILE A 71 -2.18 14.51 10.55
C ILE A 71 -2.71 13.93 9.24
N VAL A 72 -2.05 14.31 8.16
CA VAL A 72 -2.39 13.90 6.81
C VAL A 72 -1.31 12.95 6.32
N CYS A 73 -1.74 11.83 5.76
CA CYS A 73 -0.91 10.92 4.99
C CYS A 73 -1.24 11.15 3.53
N ASN A 74 -0.22 11.56 2.76
CA ASN A 74 -0.30 11.66 1.32
C ASN A 74 0.90 10.88 0.73
N PRO A 75 0.69 9.64 0.25
CA PRO A 75 -0.60 9.01 -0.05
C PRO A 75 -1.35 8.52 1.21
N SER A 76 -2.67 8.34 1.10
CA SER A 76 -3.51 7.87 2.21
C SER A 76 -3.21 6.43 2.61
N CYS A 77 -3.39 6.10 3.88
CA CYS A 77 -3.27 4.73 4.38
C CYS A 77 -4.38 3.84 3.81
N GLN A 78 -3.99 2.77 3.15
CA GLN A 78 -4.81 1.72 2.55
C GLN A 78 -5.17 0.62 3.57
N ASN A 79 -6.03 -0.32 3.18
CA ASN A 79 -6.37 -1.53 3.94
C ASN A 79 -6.67 -1.29 5.44
N ASN A 80 -7.47 -0.27 5.74
CA ASN A 80 -7.84 0.13 7.10
C ASN A 80 -6.67 0.61 7.99
N GLY A 81 -5.53 0.99 7.39
CA GLY A 81 -4.44 1.67 8.07
C GLY A 81 -4.86 3.04 8.61
N LYS A 82 -4.32 3.42 9.77
CA LYS A 82 -4.58 4.71 10.42
C LYS A 82 -3.36 5.61 10.28
N CYS A 83 -3.56 6.84 9.82
CA CYS A 83 -2.50 7.84 9.80
C CYS A 83 -2.21 8.27 11.26
N VAL A 84 -1.01 7.95 11.75
CA VAL A 84 -0.62 8.18 13.16
C VAL A 84 0.39 9.30 13.32
N ALA A 85 1.08 9.66 12.24
CA ALA A 85 1.89 10.86 12.11
C ALA A 85 1.89 11.31 10.64
N GLN A 86 2.42 12.50 10.35
CA GLN A 86 2.44 13.04 8.98
C GLN A 86 3.15 12.06 8.03
N ASN A 87 2.42 11.57 7.02
CA ASN A 87 2.87 10.52 6.09
C ASN A 87 3.28 9.18 6.74
N THR A 88 2.84 8.90 7.96
CA THR A 88 3.13 7.64 8.67
C THR A 88 1.84 6.87 8.96
N CYS A 89 1.71 5.70 8.34
CA CYS A 89 0.58 4.80 8.54
C CYS A 89 0.87 3.73 9.59
N LYS A 90 -0.09 3.51 10.49
CA LYS A 90 -0.17 2.30 11.32
C LYS A 90 -1.12 1.32 10.65
N CYS A 91 -0.61 0.16 10.27
CA CYS A 91 -1.38 -0.83 9.51
C CYS A 91 -2.27 -1.71 10.40
N ALA A 92 -3.37 -2.17 9.82
CA ALA A 92 -4.20 -3.21 10.41
C ALA A 92 -3.48 -4.56 10.36
N ASP A 93 -3.87 -5.49 11.22
CA ASP A 93 -3.25 -6.82 11.30
C ASP A 93 -3.28 -7.52 9.94
N GLY A 94 -2.15 -8.11 9.57
CA GLY A 94 -1.97 -8.74 8.27
C GLY A 94 -1.65 -7.77 7.12
N TYR A 95 -1.48 -6.48 7.39
CA TYR A 95 -1.06 -5.49 6.38
C TYR A 95 0.22 -4.77 6.77
N SER A 96 0.98 -4.34 5.77
CA SER A 96 2.26 -3.64 5.91
C SER A 96 2.52 -2.70 4.73
N GLY A 97 3.66 -2.01 4.71
CA GLY A 97 3.98 -0.99 3.70
C GLY A 97 3.78 0.44 4.22
N ALA A 98 4.36 1.42 3.53
CA ALA A 98 4.35 2.82 3.96
C ALA A 98 2.93 3.42 4.00
N THR A 99 2.03 2.87 3.18
CA THR A 99 0.62 3.18 3.14
C THR A 99 -0.25 1.98 3.49
N CYS A 100 0.28 0.94 4.14
CA CYS A 100 -0.48 -0.28 4.46
C CYS A 100 -1.05 -1.03 3.25
N GLU A 101 -0.41 -0.88 2.10
CA GLU A 101 -0.84 -1.42 0.81
C GLU A 101 -0.54 -2.91 0.62
N ILE A 102 0.32 -3.49 1.46
CA ILE A 102 0.83 -4.86 1.33
C ILE A 102 0.04 -5.79 2.25
N GLY A 103 -0.57 -6.85 1.72
CA GLY A 103 -1.31 -7.87 2.50
C GLY A 103 -0.45 -9.04 2.98
N SER A 104 -1.06 -9.94 3.76
CA SER A 104 -0.39 -11.02 4.52
C SER A 104 0.18 -12.15 3.66
N SER A 105 -0.10 -12.16 2.36
CA SER A 105 0.38 -13.13 1.38
C SER A 105 1.60 -12.64 0.58
N GLY A 106 2.10 -11.43 0.84
CA GLY A 106 3.16 -10.81 0.02
C GLY A 106 2.71 -10.46 -1.41
N LEU A 107 1.44 -10.72 -1.75
CA LEU A 107 0.82 -10.31 -2.99
C LEU A 107 -0.04 -9.10 -2.67
N SER A 108 0.48 -7.92 -2.95
CA SER A 108 -0.32 -6.70 -2.95
C SER A 108 -1.43 -6.84 -3.99
N ASN A 109 -2.64 -6.40 -3.64
CA ASN A 109 -3.67 -6.07 -4.61
C ASN A 109 -3.32 -4.74 -5.30
N ASP A 110 -2.04 -4.56 -5.65
CA ASP A 110 -1.53 -3.31 -6.19
C ASP A 110 -1.81 -3.25 -7.68
N ARG A 111 -2.28 -2.08 -8.10
CA ARG A 111 -2.26 -1.64 -9.50
C ARG A 111 -0.83 -1.37 -9.99
N TYR A 112 0.17 -2.11 -9.51
CA TYR A 112 1.58 -1.93 -9.83
C TYR A 112 2.21 -3.28 -10.17
N THR A 113 2.89 -3.31 -11.31
CA THR A 113 3.66 -4.46 -11.78
C THR A 113 5.13 -4.11 -11.76
N CYS A 114 5.96 -4.94 -11.13
CA CYS A 114 7.40 -4.74 -11.09
C CYS A 114 8.08 -5.36 -12.31
N GLU A 115 9.10 -4.67 -12.82
CA GLU A 115 9.83 -5.07 -14.02
C GLU A 115 10.42 -6.48 -13.91
N GLU A 116 10.41 -7.20 -15.03
CA GLU A 116 11.00 -8.55 -15.13
C GLU A 116 12.52 -8.55 -15.01
N LYS A 117 13.20 -7.42 -15.25
CA LYS A 117 14.64 -7.29 -15.04
C LYS A 117 14.93 -6.51 -13.75
N PRO A 118 15.77 -7.03 -12.85
CA PRO A 118 16.14 -6.30 -11.65
C PRO A 118 17.08 -5.12 -11.99
N VAL A 119 16.89 -4.00 -11.30
CA VAL A 119 17.82 -2.85 -11.33
C VAL A 119 19.04 -3.09 -10.45
N PHE A 120 18.93 -4.02 -9.50
CA PHE A 120 20.01 -4.48 -8.62
C PHE A 120 19.83 -5.96 -8.34
N GLN A 121 20.90 -6.74 -8.41
CA GLN A 121 20.86 -8.18 -8.14
C GLN A 121 22.15 -8.66 -7.49
N ILE A 122 22.05 -9.54 -6.50
CA ILE A 122 23.14 -10.33 -5.94
C ILE A 122 22.74 -11.80 -5.98
N THR A 123 23.52 -12.60 -6.70
CA THR A 123 23.41 -14.07 -6.74
C THR A 123 24.59 -14.75 -6.04
N PHE A 124 25.47 -13.97 -5.39
CA PHE A 124 26.74 -14.41 -4.78
C PHE A 124 27.75 -15.13 -5.73
N GLY A 125 27.42 -15.26 -7.01
CA GLY A 125 28.26 -15.85 -8.05
C GLY A 125 28.18 -17.38 -8.09
N ALA A 126 29.12 -18.01 -8.80
CA ALA A 126 29.22 -19.46 -8.89
C ALA A 126 30.67 -19.94 -8.89
N GLY A 127 30.92 -21.17 -8.45
CA GLY A 127 32.22 -21.82 -8.48
C GLY A 127 32.21 -23.24 -7.94
N SER A 128 33.27 -23.99 -8.29
CA SER A 128 33.43 -25.39 -7.90
C SER A 128 33.96 -25.58 -6.48
N ALA A 129 34.45 -24.52 -5.83
CA ALA A 129 34.91 -24.59 -4.45
C ALA A 129 33.72 -24.59 -3.49
N ALA A 130 33.81 -25.33 -2.38
CA ALA A 130 32.72 -25.41 -1.41
C ALA A 130 32.33 -24.03 -0.81
N TYR A 131 33.27 -23.10 -0.78
CA TYR A 131 33.10 -21.74 -0.32
C TYR A 131 33.80 -20.74 -1.26
N SER A 132 33.19 -19.57 -1.40
CA SER A 132 33.71 -18.46 -2.20
C SER A 132 34.73 -17.64 -1.41
N LYS A 133 35.72 -17.09 -2.12
CA LYS A 133 36.65 -16.09 -1.58
C LYS A 133 36.14 -14.65 -1.72
N ALA A 134 34.98 -14.47 -2.34
CA ALA A 134 34.35 -13.16 -2.49
C ALA A 134 34.00 -12.56 -1.13
N LYS A 135 34.09 -11.23 -1.04
CA LYS A 135 33.82 -10.45 0.16
C LYS A 135 32.51 -9.70 0.03
N PRO A 136 31.86 -9.30 1.14
CA PRO A 136 30.67 -8.45 1.11
C PRO A 136 30.78 -7.22 0.21
N SER A 137 31.96 -6.58 0.21
CA SER A 137 32.25 -5.41 -0.62
C SER A 137 32.13 -5.67 -2.12
N ASP A 138 32.39 -6.91 -2.57
CA ASP A 138 32.29 -7.30 -3.98
C ASP A 138 30.84 -7.29 -4.46
N PHE A 139 29.89 -7.33 -3.52
CA PHE A 139 28.45 -7.30 -3.75
C PHE A 139 27.79 -6.01 -3.23
N SER A 140 28.58 -4.96 -2.95
CA SER A 140 28.08 -3.65 -2.46
C SER A 140 27.31 -3.71 -1.13
N PHE A 141 27.67 -4.64 -0.24
CA PHE A 141 27.17 -4.65 1.13
C PHE A 141 28.28 -4.75 2.18
N SER A 142 27.90 -4.45 3.41
CA SER A 142 28.74 -4.57 4.60
C SER A 142 28.00 -5.32 5.69
N THR A 143 28.75 -5.91 6.62
CA THR A 143 28.21 -6.60 7.79
C THR A 143 29.19 -6.50 8.96
N THR A 144 28.68 -6.61 10.18
CA THR A 144 29.52 -6.74 11.39
C THR A 144 29.94 -8.19 11.63
N TYR A 145 29.36 -9.14 10.91
CA TYR A 145 29.64 -10.56 11.06
C TYR A 145 31.02 -10.89 10.49
N GLN A 146 31.70 -11.85 11.10
CA GLN A 146 33.01 -12.29 10.65
C GLN A 146 32.88 -13.29 9.51
N GLN A 147 33.54 -13.03 8.38
CA GLN A 147 33.60 -14.01 7.29
C GLN A 147 34.50 -15.19 7.68
N LEU A 148 33.98 -16.40 7.46
CA LEU A 148 34.72 -17.65 7.49
C LEU A 148 34.81 -18.22 6.07
N PHE A 149 35.93 -18.88 5.77
CA PHE A 149 36.17 -19.54 4.49
C PHE A 149 36.08 -21.06 4.67
N GLU A 150 35.05 -21.50 5.39
CA GLU A 150 34.76 -22.88 5.76
C GLU A 150 33.24 -23.06 5.90
N PRO A 151 32.67 -24.28 5.80
CA PRO A 151 31.23 -24.47 5.69
C PRO A 151 30.45 -24.27 6.99
N LYS A 152 31.12 -24.12 8.14
CA LYS A 152 30.49 -24.10 9.47
C LYS A 152 30.82 -22.81 10.23
N PRO A 153 30.17 -21.69 9.90
CA PRO A 153 30.29 -20.47 10.72
C PRO A 153 29.71 -20.71 12.12
N ASN A 154 30.33 -20.11 13.13
CA ASN A 154 29.77 -20.00 14.48
C ASN A 154 28.89 -18.74 14.60
N ASP A 155 28.20 -18.58 15.73
CA ASP A 155 27.39 -17.40 16.05
C ASP A 155 28.14 -16.09 15.73
N GLY A 156 27.50 -15.20 14.98
CA GLY A 156 28.10 -13.93 14.55
C GLY A 156 29.08 -14.06 13.38
N GLN A 157 29.14 -15.23 12.74
CA GLN A 157 29.97 -15.50 11.57
C GLN A 157 29.11 -15.85 10.34
N PHE A 158 29.73 -15.79 9.17
CA PHE A 158 29.08 -16.15 7.91
C PHE A 158 30.05 -16.80 6.94
N SER A 159 29.50 -17.52 5.97
CA SER A 159 30.24 -18.05 4.83
C SER A 159 29.43 -17.85 3.54
N ILE A 160 30.13 -17.73 2.42
CA ILE A 160 29.48 -17.79 1.09
C ILE A 160 29.79 -19.18 0.54
N VAL A 161 28.78 -20.04 0.41
CA VAL A 161 28.94 -21.49 0.19
C VAL A 161 28.12 -21.96 -1.01
N ASN A 162 28.58 -22.98 -1.73
CA ASN A 162 27.77 -23.56 -2.83
C ASN A 162 26.94 -24.78 -2.38
N SER A 163 27.23 -25.28 -1.18
CA SER A 163 26.49 -26.35 -0.54
C SER A 163 26.72 -26.33 0.97
N VAL A 164 25.73 -26.82 1.72
CA VAL A 164 25.83 -27.15 3.15
C VAL A 164 25.75 -28.65 3.28
N ARG A 165 26.80 -29.27 3.84
CA ARG A 165 26.88 -30.73 3.99
C ARG A 165 27.02 -31.05 5.47
N PRO A 166 25.96 -31.59 6.11
CA PRO A 166 26.02 -31.88 7.53
C PRO A 166 27.09 -32.93 7.83
N ASP A 167 27.97 -32.62 8.79
CA ASP A 167 28.83 -33.62 9.40
C ASP A 167 27.99 -34.57 10.27
N ARG A 168 28.24 -35.89 10.20
CA ARG A 168 27.32 -36.91 10.72
C ARG A 168 27.23 -36.98 12.26
N GLU A 169 28.01 -36.19 13.00
CA GLU A 169 28.14 -36.36 14.45
C GLU A 169 27.58 -35.19 15.28
N TRP A 170 27.56 -33.95 14.77
CA TRP A 170 27.13 -32.78 15.57
C TRP A 170 26.41 -31.68 14.76
N ASP A 171 26.09 -31.93 13.49
CA ASP A 171 25.45 -30.93 12.65
C ASP A 171 23.93 -30.90 12.84
N VAL A 172 23.42 -29.70 13.14
CA VAL A 172 22.00 -29.42 13.31
C VAL A 172 21.36 -28.88 12.02
N TRP A 173 22.13 -28.73 10.95
CA TRP A 173 21.65 -28.26 9.66
C TRP A 173 21.26 -29.38 8.69
N LEU A 174 20.34 -29.05 7.81
CA LEU A 174 19.91 -29.86 6.67
C LEU A 174 21.04 -29.93 5.63
N ASN A 175 21.03 -31.01 4.86
CA ASN A 175 21.85 -31.08 3.65
C ASN A 175 21.26 -30.16 2.57
N VAL A 176 22.04 -29.16 2.15
CA VAL A 176 21.69 -28.20 1.11
C VAL A 176 22.66 -28.40 -0.06
N PRO A 177 22.29 -29.16 -1.10
CA PRO A 177 23.24 -29.60 -2.12
C PRO A 177 23.54 -28.55 -3.20
N GLN A 178 22.76 -27.48 -3.27
CA GLN A 178 22.78 -26.47 -4.33
C GLN A 178 22.07 -25.20 -3.86
N ASP A 179 22.29 -24.11 -4.59
CA ASP A 179 21.67 -22.80 -4.35
C ASP A 179 20.14 -22.80 -4.57
N HIS A 180 19.50 -21.64 -4.45
CA HIS A 180 18.07 -21.51 -4.68
C HIS A 180 17.65 -21.85 -6.12
N THR A 181 18.49 -21.50 -7.11
CA THR A 181 18.20 -21.72 -8.54
C THR A 181 18.36 -23.18 -8.98
N GLY A 182 18.98 -24.00 -8.14
CA GLY A 182 19.31 -25.39 -8.41
C GLY A 182 20.68 -25.58 -9.08
N ASP A 183 21.50 -24.53 -9.18
CA ASP A 183 22.88 -24.62 -9.60
C ASP A 183 23.74 -25.17 -8.46
N LYS A 184 24.36 -26.33 -8.71
CA LYS A 184 25.28 -26.98 -7.76
C LYS A 184 26.57 -26.19 -7.52
N ASN A 185 26.90 -25.28 -8.42
CA ASN A 185 28.03 -24.38 -8.27
C ASN A 185 27.58 -22.97 -7.86
N GLY A 186 26.28 -22.68 -7.82
CA GLY A 186 25.77 -21.39 -7.36
C GLY A 186 26.11 -21.19 -5.89
N TYR A 187 26.61 -20.01 -5.55
CA TYR A 187 26.90 -19.66 -4.17
C TYR A 187 25.68 -19.05 -3.50
N MET A 188 25.54 -19.28 -2.20
CA MET A 188 24.54 -18.69 -1.33
C MET A 188 25.22 -18.12 -0.08
N TYR A 189 24.56 -17.17 0.57
CA TYR A 189 25.06 -16.51 1.78
C TYR A 189 24.49 -17.19 3.03
N LEU A 190 25.35 -17.97 3.70
CA LEU A 190 25.04 -18.66 4.95
C LEU A 190 25.46 -17.81 6.14
N VAL A 191 24.49 -17.43 6.98
CA VAL A 191 24.72 -16.65 8.19
C VAL A 191 24.38 -17.51 9.39
N ASN A 192 25.34 -17.69 10.30
CA ASN A 192 25.04 -18.21 11.62
C ASN A 192 24.78 -17.03 12.56
N GLY A 193 23.52 -16.91 12.98
CA GLY A 193 23.04 -15.71 13.65
C GLY A 193 23.67 -15.53 15.04
N ASP A 194 24.12 -14.33 15.36
CA ASP A 194 24.68 -13.99 16.67
C ASP A 194 23.67 -14.21 17.81
N TYR A 195 24.19 -14.44 19.02
CA TYR A 195 23.41 -14.53 20.25
C TYR A 195 22.49 -13.31 20.44
N ASN A 196 22.99 -12.13 20.07
CA ASN A 196 22.23 -10.89 20.13
C ASN A 196 21.62 -10.55 18.76
N PRO A 197 20.31 -10.23 18.71
CA PRO A 197 19.68 -9.70 17.51
C PRO A 197 20.49 -8.53 16.91
N GLY A 198 20.75 -8.58 15.62
CA GLY A 198 21.70 -7.66 15.00
C GLY A 198 21.69 -7.66 13.49
N GLN A 199 22.31 -6.63 12.92
CA GLN A 199 22.40 -6.42 11.47
C GLN A 199 23.48 -7.33 10.87
N PHE A 200 23.07 -8.27 10.03
CA PHE A 200 23.99 -9.16 9.30
C PHE A 200 24.15 -8.78 7.82
N TYR A 201 23.41 -7.77 7.35
CA TYR A 201 23.53 -7.21 6.00
C TYR A 201 23.15 -5.74 5.99
N ASN A 202 24.00 -4.91 5.37
CA ASN A 202 23.74 -3.51 5.05
C ASN A 202 24.26 -3.22 3.64
N GLY A 203 23.35 -3.28 2.67
CA GLY A 203 23.62 -3.04 1.26
C GLY A 203 23.30 -1.61 0.87
N THR A 204 24.18 -0.97 0.11
CA THR A 204 23.93 0.37 -0.46
C THR A 204 23.53 0.23 -1.92
N ILE A 205 22.30 0.61 -2.23
CA ILE A 205 21.76 0.57 -3.59
C ILE A 205 21.75 1.98 -4.16
N LYS A 206 22.34 2.17 -5.33
CA LYS A 206 22.52 3.46 -6.02
C LYS A 206 21.65 3.53 -7.27
N ASP A 207 21.69 4.68 -7.94
CA ASP A 207 21.07 4.92 -9.25
C ASP A 207 19.55 4.70 -9.27
N LEU A 208 18.90 4.96 -8.13
CA LEU A 208 17.44 4.92 -8.03
C LEU A 208 16.82 6.21 -8.58
N THR A 209 15.63 6.07 -9.16
CA THR A 209 14.81 7.20 -9.59
C THR A 209 13.96 7.69 -8.41
N VAL A 210 14.13 8.95 -8.02
CA VAL A 210 13.34 9.55 -6.92
C VAL A 210 11.86 9.57 -7.30
N GLY A 211 10.99 9.15 -6.38
CA GLY A 211 9.55 9.02 -6.58
C GLY A 211 9.12 7.71 -7.25
N GLN A 212 10.06 6.91 -7.77
CA GLN A 212 9.77 5.58 -8.31
C GLN A 212 9.54 4.58 -7.17
N ARG A 213 8.53 3.73 -7.34
CA ARG A 213 8.29 2.58 -6.48
C ARG A 213 9.25 1.44 -6.84
N TYR A 214 9.83 0.82 -5.82
CA TYR A 214 10.67 -0.36 -5.98
C TYR A 214 10.19 -1.50 -5.09
N GLU A 215 10.39 -2.73 -5.55
CA GLU A 215 10.20 -3.95 -4.78
C GLU A 215 11.57 -4.60 -4.56
N PHE A 216 11.96 -4.70 -3.29
CA PHE A 216 13.05 -5.57 -2.86
C PHE A 216 12.50 -6.99 -2.67
N SER A 217 13.25 -7.99 -3.11
CA SER A 217 12.99 -9.37 -2.73
C SER A 217 14.26 -10.18 -2.53
N VAL A 218 14.16 -11.23 -1.75
CA VAL A 218 15.26 -12.15 -1.41
C VAL A 218 14.69 -13.54 -1.15
N TYR A 219 15.45 -14.57 -1.47
CA TYR A 219 15.13 -15.93 -1.08
C TYR A 219 15.83 -16.28 0.23
N LEU A 220 15.03 -16.69 1.21
CA LEU A 220 15.50 -17.10 2.52
C LEU A 220 15.13 -18.55 2.79
N ALA A 221 16.02 -19.29 3.43
CA ALA A 221 15.72 -20.63 3.91
C ALA A 221 16.26 -20.83 5.33
N ASN A 222 15.48 -21.55 6.14
CA ASN A 222 15.90 -22.01 7.46
C ASN A 222 16.65 -23.35 7.27
N PRO A 223 17.96 -23.41 7.57
CA PRO A 223 18.75 -24.62 7.40
C PRO A 223 18.57 -25.62 8.53
N MET A 224 17.81 -25.32 9.60
CA MET A 224 17.70 -26.22 10.76
C MET A 224 17.03 -27.55 10.41
N ALA A 225 17.63 -28.65 10.87
CA ALA A 225 17.13 -30.02 10.75
C ALA A 225 16.48 -30.55 12.05
N VAL A 226 16.69 -29.83 13.15
CA VAL A 226 16.13 -30.11 14.46
C VAL A 226 15.49 -28.84 15.02
N SER A 227 14.51 -29.03 15.90
CA SER A 227 13.83 -27.93 16.58
C SER A 227 14.83 -27.02 17.30
N GLY A 228 14.96 -25.80 16.80
CA GLY A 228 15.76 -24.74 17.37
C GLY A 228 15.05 -23.40 17.33
N ILE A 229 15.79 -22.33 17.57
CA ILE A 229 15.26 -20.99 17.40
C ILE A 229 15.03 -20.75 15.91
N LYS A 230 13.87 -20.21 15.54
CA LYS A 230 13.56 -19.94 14.15
C LYS A 230 14.15 -18.61 13.72
N PRO A 231 14.77 -18.51 12.54
CA PRO A 231 15.23 -17.23 12.01
C PRO A 231 14.06 -16.28 11.84
N ASN A 232 14.26 -15.02 12.20
CA ASN A 232 13.25 -13.97 12.05
C ASN A 232 13.97 -12.72 11.58
N VAL A 233 13.68 -12.26 10.37
CA VAL A 233 14.41 -11.18 9.72
C VAL A 233 13.55 -9.94 9.64
N VAL A 234 14.12 -8.81 10.01
CA VAL A 234 13.57 -7.48 9.78
C VAL A 234 14.30 -6.87 8.59
N PHE A 235 13.54 -6.53 7.56
CA PHE A 235 14.00 -5.68 6.46
C PHE A 235 13.73 -4.22 6.82
N GLU A 236 14.74 -3.37 6.64
CA GLU A 236 14.57 -1.93 6.65
C GLU A 236 15.16 -1.32 5.40
N VAL A 237 14.41 -0.40 4.78
CA VAL A 237 14.93 0.46 3.72
C VAL A 237 15.04 1.86 4.29
N ARG A 238 16.24 2.43 4.28
CA ARG A 238 16.52 3.76 4.84
C ARG A 238 17.17 4.66 3.80
N SER A 239 16.89 5.96 3.84
CA SER A 239 17.65 6.93 3.04
C SER A 239 19.12 6.96 3.48
N THR A 240 20.00 7.42 2.59
CA THR A 240 21.42 7.67 2.92
C THR A 240 21.68 9.09 3.41
N THR A 241 20.63 9.88 3.67
CA THR A 241 20.75 11.22 4.25
C THR A 241 21.15 11.14 5.72
N ALA A 242 21.60 12.26 6.29
CA ALA A 242 22.13 12.30 7.66
C ALA A 242 21.13 11.80 8.72
N ASP A 243 19.84 11.99 8.48
CA ASP A 243 18.73 11.57 9.34
C ASP A 243 18.33 10.10 9.18
N LYS A 244 18.86 9.38 8.17
CA LYS A 244 18.59 7.94 7.91
C LYS A 244 17.10 7.59 7.94
N THR A 245 16.28 8.41 7.27
CA THR A 245 14.82 8.30 7.24
C THR A 245 14.40 6.86 6.90
N LEU A 246 13.51 6.27 7.70
CA LEU A 246 12.96 4.95 7.41
C LEU A 246 11.91 5.06 6.29
N LEU A 247 12.14 4.38 5.17
CA LEU A 247 11.25 4.39 4.01
C LEU A 247 10.28 3.21 4.02
N ALA A 248 10.74 2.05 4.46
CA ALA A 248 9.91 0.87 4.62
C ALA A 248 10.50 -0.10 5.65
N ARG A 249 9.64 -0.85 6.34
CA ARG A 249 10.02 -1.91 7.27
C ARG A 249 9.05 -3.09 7.21
N LEU A 250 9.59 -4.30 7.23
CA LEU A 250 8.84 -5.55 7.27
C LEU A 250 9.57 -6.54 8.18
N THR A 251 8.83 -7.32 8.96
CA THR A 251 9.36 -8.54 9.60
C THR A 251 8.84 -9.75 8.85
N THR A 252 9.70 -10.73 8.61
CA THR A 252 9.31 -12.02 8.02
C THR A 252 8.41 -12.83 8.95
N GLY A 253 8.39 -12.50 10.25
CA GLY A 253 8.02 -13.46 11.28
C GLY A 253 9.03 -14.60 11.34
N ASP A 254 8.68 -15.67 12.05
CA ASP A 254 9.52 -16.86 12.13
C ASP A 254 9.53 -17.58 10.78
N ILE A 255 10.73 -17.79 10.24
CA ILE A 255 10.94 -18.59 9.04
C ILE A 255 10.84 -20.07 9.45
N PRO A 256 9.85 -20.81 8.92
CA PRO A 256 9.55 -22.15 9.39
C PRO A 256 10.70 -23.12 9.09
N GLU A 257 10.84 -24.10 9.98
CA GLU A 257 11.67 -25.29 9.78
C GLU A 257 10.88 -26.32 8.97
N ASP A 258 11.53 -26.97 8.00
CA ASP A 258 10.94 -28.01 7.17
C ASP A 258 11.82 -29.27 7.18
N LYS A 259 11.24 -30.41 6.78
CA LYS A 259 11.99 -31.69 6.69
C LYS A 259 13.11 -31.67 5.64
N THR A 260 13.00 -30.77 4.66
CA THR A 260 13.95 -30.57 3.56
C THR A 260 14.11 -29.09 3.35
N ILE A 261 15.28 -28.67 2.85
CA ILE A 261 15.54 -27.25 2.61
C ILE A 261 14.47 -26.66 1.68
N THR A 262 13.84 -25.58 2.14
CA THR A 262 12.74 -24.92 1.42
C THR A 262 13.02 -23.43 1.37
N TRP A 263 13.32 -22.96 0.17
CA TRP A 263 13.51 -21.55 -0.13
C TRP A 263 12.18 -20.82 -0.22
N ARG A 264 12.09 -19.66 0.43
CA ARG A 264 10.90 -18.81 0.43
C ARG A 264 11.29 -17.41 0.01
N LYS A 265 10.51 -16.85 -0.91
CA LYS A 265 10.69 -15.47 -1.35
C LYS A 265 10.05 -14.54 -0.33
N TYR A 266 10.82 -13.61 0.18
CA TYR A 266 10.35 -12.49 1.00
C TYR A 266 10.68 -11.17 0.31
N GLY A 267 9.95 -10.11 0.63
CA GLY A 267 10.18 -8.82 0.00
C GLY A 267 9.43 -7.68 0.65
N ILE A 268 9.82 -6.46 0.29
CA ILE A 268 9.19 -5.22 0.74
C ILE A 268 9.17 -4.21 -0.41
N SER A 269 8.08 -3.46 -0.52
CA SER A 269 7.98 -2.32 -1.43
C SER A 269 8.30 -1.00 -0.73
N PHE A 270 8.89 -0.06 -1.45
CA PHE A 270 9.10 1.31 -0.98
C PHE A 270 9.10 2.30 -2.15
N ILE A 271 8.95 3.59 -1.85
CA ILE A 271 9.14 4.68 -2.82
C ILE A 271 10.48 5.33 -2.51
N ALA A 272 11.36 5.44 -3.52
CA ALA A 272 12.67 6.03 -3.34
C ALA A 272 12.54 7.55 -3.09
N SER A 273 12.98 8.03 -1.92
CA SER A 273 13.06 9.47 -1.62
C SER A 273 14.40 10.08 -2.06
N THR A 274 15.39 9.24 -2.35
CA THR A 274 16.75 9.58 -2.75
C THR A 274 17.22 8.64 -3.86
N THR A 275 18.25 9.03 -4.59
CA THR A 275 18.87 8.18 -5.63
C THR A 275 19.72 7.05 -5.04
N THR A 276 19.92 7.04 -3.73
CA THR A 276 20.65 6.00 -3.00
C THR A 276 19.93 5.67 -1.72
N VAL A 277 19.80 4.38 -1.39
CA VAL A 277 19.20 3.89 -0.14
C VAL A 277 20.08 2.81 0.47
N ASN A 278 19.96 2.61 1.78
CA ASN A 278 20.48 1.45 2.46
C ASN A 278 19.36 0.43 2.67
N LEU A 279 19.63 -0.81 2.30
CA LEU A 279 18.81 -1.97 2.61
C LEU A 279 19.49 -2.75 3.74
N LEU A 280 18.81 -2.87 4.86
CA LEU A 280 19.29 -3.58 6.03
C LEU A 280 18.51 -4.89 6.19
N MET A 281 19.23 -5.98 6.48
CA MET A 281 18.63 -7.20 7.01
C MET A 281 19.16 -7.41 8.43
N ILE A 282 18.22 -7.48 9.36
CA ILE A 282 18.46 -7.48 10.80
C ILE A 282 17.84 -8.74 11.37
N SER A 283 18.63 -9.56 12.07
CA SER A 283 18.08 -10.66 12.85
C SER A 283 17.29 -10.09 14.02
N ASN A 284 16.05 -10.55 14.17
CA ASN A 284 15.15 -10.26 15.28
C ASN A 284 14.90 -11.49 16.17
N ALA A 285 15.49 -12.63 15.80
CA ALA A 285 15.48 -13.82 16.63
C ALA A 285 16.53 -13.69 17.75
N PRO A 286 16.22 -14.10 19.00
CA PRO A 286 17.25 -14.29 20.02
C PRO A 286 18.20 -15.39 19.54
N GLY A 287 19.49 -15.31 19.84
CA GLY A 287 20.41 -16.35 19.38
C GLY A 287 20.51 -17.56 20.32
N GLY A 288 21.31 -18.54 19.92
CA GLY A 288 21.41 -19.86 20.53
C GLY A 288 21.46 -20.95 19.46
N SER A 289 21.01 -22.16 19.77
CA SER A 289 20.90 -23.23 18.75
C SER A 289 19.73 -22.92 17.80
N GLY A 290 20.03 -22.44 16.60
CA GLY A 290 19.04 -22.03 15.60
C GLY A 290 19.36 -20.67 14.99
N ASN A 291 18.33 -19.94 14.56
CA ASN A 291 18.37 -18.57 14.01
C ASN A 291 19.32 -18.33 12.83
N ASP A 292 19.94 -19.40 12.33
CA ASP A 292 20.78 -19.46 11.14
C ASP A 292 19.95 -19.31 9.88
N ILE A 293 20.51 -18.66 8.87
CA ILE A 293 19.76 -18.36 7.67
C ILE A 293 20.60 -18.49 6.42
N LEU A 294 20.01 -19.12 5.42
CA LEU A 294 20.50 -19.15 4.06
C LEU A 294 19.80 -18.04 3.26
N ILE A 295 20.59 -17.28 2.53
CA ILE A 295 20.17 -16.11 1.79
C ILE A 295 20.66 -16.26 0.35
N ASP A 296 19.77 -16.05 -0.61
CA ASP A 296 20.11 -16.08 -2.02
C ASP A 296 19.24 -15.13 -2.84
N ASP A 297 19.70 -14.80 -4.06
CA ASP A 297 18.95 -14.06 -5.07
C ASP A 297 18.30 -12.75 -4.55
N ILE A 298 19.12 -11.89 -3.94
CA ILE A 298 18.71 -10.54 -3.56
C ILE A 298 18.45 -9.75 -4.84
N THR A 299 17.26 -9.16 -4.97
CA THR A 299 16.88 -8.34 -6.12
C THR A 299 16.15 -7.08 -5.70
N LEU A 300 16.33 -6.01 -6.49
CA LEU A 300 15.48 -4.82 -6.47
C LEU A 300 14.91 -4.60 -7.87
N ARG A 301 13.61 -4.35 -7.97
CA ARG A 301 12.90 -4.13 -9.24
C ARG A 301 12.13 -2.82 -9.19
N GLY A 302 12.17 -2.04 -10.26
CA GLY A 302 11.30 -0.87 -10.40
C GLY A 302 9.86 -1.32 -10.69
N CYS A 303 8.87 -0.64 -10.12
CA CYS A 303 7.46 -0.98 -10.28
C CYS A 303 6.66 0.14 -10.94
N SER A 304 6.13 -0.13 -12.12
CA SER A 304 5.28 0.81 -12.82
C SER A 304 3.84 0.59 -12.42
N ALA A 305 3.05 1.67 -12.36
CA ALA A 305 1.61 1.52 -12.31
C ALA A 305 1.17 0.72 -13.54
N ASP A 306 0.28 -0.23 -13.36
CA ASP A 306 -0.27 -1.06 -14.41
C ASP A 306 -1.17 -0.19 -15.32
N LEU A 307 -0.52 0.54 -16.22
CA LEU A 307 -1.19 1.33 -17.26
C LEU A 307 -1.98 0.43 -18.22
N ALA A 308 -1.73 -0.89 -18.26
CA ALA A 308 -2.52 -1.80 -19.08
C ALA A 308 -3.93 -2.02 -18.53
N GLN A 309 -4.15 -1.86 -17.22
CA GLN A 309 -5.50 -1.80 -16.65
C GLN A 309 -6.20 -0.49 -17.03
N TYR A 310 -5.48 0.64 -17.04
CA TYR A 310 -6.02 1.92 -17.51
C TYR A 310 -6.36 1.86 -19.00
N ASP A 311 -5.51 1.29 -19.84
CA ASP A 311 -5.82 1.08 -21.26
C ASP A 311 -7.00 0.14 -21.44
N ARG A 312 -7.13 -0.95 -20.67
CA ARG A 312 -8.32 -1.83 -20.76
C ARG A 312 -9.59 -1.14 -20.29
N LEU A 313 -9.53 -0.33 -19.23
CA LEU A 313 -10.67 0.43 -18.71
C LEU A 313 -11.05 1.58 -19.65
N ILE A 314 -10.07 2.29 -20.21
CA ILE A 314 -10.27 3.32 -21.23
C ILE A 314 -10.82 2.68 -22.49
N VAL A 315 -10.24 1.59 -23.00
CA VAL A 315 -10.74 0.87 -24.17
C VAL A 315 -12.15 0.35 -23.91
N SER A 316 -12.45 -0.20 -22.72
CA SER A 316 -13.80 -0.65 -22.35
C SER A 316 -14.80 0.51 -22.23
N ALA A 317 -14.42 1.63 -21.62
CA ALA A 317 -15.25 2.82 -21.52
C ALA A 317 -15.45 3.49 -22.88
N VAL A 318 -14.42 3.52 -23.73
CA VAL A 318 -14.44 4.04 -25.09
C VAL A 318 -15.25 3.12 -26.00
N THR A 319 -15.14 1.79 -25.90
CA THR A 319 -16.01 0.87 -26.66
C THR A 319 -17.44 0.91 -26.16
N ALA A 320 -17.69 1.05 -24.86
CA ALA A 320 -19.03 1.25 -24.31
C ALA A 320 -19.62 2.61 -24.74
N LEU A 321 -18.83 3.68 -24.78
CA LEU A 321 -19.24 4.99 -25.28
C LEU A 321 -19.52 4.94 -26.78
N HIS A 322 -18.64 4.33 -27.59
CA HIS A 322 -18.86 4.11 -29.02
C HIS A 322 -20.08 3.22 -29.28
N ALA A 323 -20.30 2.16 -28.49
CA ALA A 323 -21.48 1.31 -28.59
C ALA A 323 -22.75 2.09 -28.21
N SER A 324 -22.70 2.95 -27.18
CA SER A 324 -23.82 3.82 -26.79
C SER A 324 -24.12 4.88 -27.85
N ILE A 325 -23.09 5.44 -28.50
CA ILE A 325 -23.21 6.34 -29.65
C ILE A 325 -23.75 5.60 -30.88
N LEU A 326 -23.34 4.34 -31.11
CA LEU A 326 -23.90 3.47 -32.15
C LEU A 326 -25.37 3.14 -31.87
N LEU A 327 -25.73 2.85 -30.61
CA LEU A 327 -27.12 2.61 -30.18
C LEU A 327 -28.00 3.85 -30.36
N MET A 328 -27.47 5.06 -30.15
CA MET A 328 -28.17 6.31 -30.45
C MET A 328 -28.25 6.62 -31.95
N SER A 329 -27.33 6.13 -32.78
CA SER A 329 -27.37 6.31 -34.24
C SER A 329 -28.08 5.19 -35.00
N CYS A 330 -28.37 4.05 -34.34
CA CYS A 330 -29.21 2.98 -34.86
C CYS A 330 -30.72 3.27 -34.70
N LEU A 331 -31.10 4.30 -33.94
CA LEU A 331 -32.40 4.95 -34.09
C LEU A 331 -32.26 5.97 -35.22
N GLY A 332 -32.32 5.49 -36.47
CA GLY A 332 -32.39 6.40 -37.62
C GLY A 332 -33.60 7.30 -37.44
N ASP A 333 -33.37 8.60 -37.23
CA ASP A 333 -34.44 9.60 -37.14
C ASP A 333 -35.22 9.59 -38.44
N VAL A 334 -36.45 9.06 -38.36
CA VAL A 334 -37.44 9.19 -39.42
C VAL A 334 -37.74 10.68 -39.54
N SER A 335 -37.05 11.33 -40.47
CA SER A 335 -37.16 12.76 -40.74
C SER A 335 -37.54 12.99 -42.19
N CYS A 336 -38.34 14.03 -42.40
CA CYS A 336 -38.79 14.48 -43.70
C CYS A 336 -38.01 15.76 -43.99
N ALA A 337 -37.34 15.84 -45.15
CA ALA A 337 -36.57 17.03 -45.55
C ALA A 337 -37.48 18.26 -45.69
N THR A 338 -38.73 18.04 -46.09
CA THR A 338 -39.79 19.04 -46.04
C THR A 338 -40.73 18.70 -44.87
N PRO A 339 -40.97 19.62 -43.91
CA PRO A 339 -41.84 19.36 -42.78
C PRO A 339 -43.28 19.03 -43.20
N CYS A 340 -43.89 18.01 -42.58
CA CYS A 340 -45.31 17.74 -42.71
C CYS A 340 -46.10 18.90 -42.09
N GLN A 341 -46.96 19.53 -42.88
CA GLN A 341 -47.80 20.66 -42.50
C GLN A 341 -49.09 20.18 -41.80
N ASN A 342 -49.84 21.11 -41.21
CA ASN A 342 -51.18 20.87 -40.65
C ASN A 342 -51.28 19.68 -39.67
N GLY A 343 -50.22 19.43 -38.90
CA GLY A 343 -50.17 18.35 -37.90
C GLY A 343 -49.89 16.95 -38.48
N GLY A 344 -49.44 16.85 -39.73
CA GLY A 344 -48.98 15.59 -40.31
C GLY A 344 -47.75 15.02 -39.58
N LYS A 345 -47.66 13.70 -39.52
CA LYS A 345 -46.55 12.99 -38.87
C LYS A 345 -45.65 12.33 -39.90
N CYS A 346 -44.33 12.56 -39.82
CA CYS A 346 -43.36 11.88 -40.66
C CYS A 346 -43.21 10.42 -40.19
N THR A 347 -43.51 9.46 -41.07
CA THR A 347 -43.54 8.02 -40.74
C THR A 347 -42.54 7.19 -41.52
N ALA A 348 -41.99 7.75 -42.60
CA ALA A 348 -40.80 7.27 -43.30
C ALA A 348 -40.08 8.47 -43.95
N LYS A 349 -38.88 8.26 -44.51
CA LYS A 349 -38.14 9.31 -45.23
C LYS A 349 -39.04 9.98 -46.26
N ASP A 350 -39.22 11.28 -46.12
CA ASP A 350 -40.06 12.13 -46.98
C ASP A 350 -41.52 11.64 -47.16
N THR A 351 -42.04 10.89 -46.18
CA THR A 351 -43.41 10.35 -46.21
C THR A 351 -44.21 10.85 -45.00
N CYS A 352 -45.24 11.65 -45.29
CA CYS A 352 -46.16 12.19 -44.28
C CYS A 352 -47.45 11.37 -44.19
N THR A 353 -47.88 11.08 -42.96
CA THR A 353 -49.24 10.59 -42.69
C THR A 353 -50.11 11.78 -42.26
N CYS A 354 -51.15 12.07 -43.04
CA CYS A 354 -51.98 13.26 -42.84
C CYS A 354 -53.17 13.02 -41.90
N PRO A 355 -53.50 13.98 -41.02
CA PRO A 355 -54.72 13.92 -40.22
C PRO A 355 -55.97 14.00 -41.09
N ALA A 356 -57.11 13.56 -40.56
CA ALA A 356 -58.39 13.65 -41.25
C ALA A 356 -58.70 15.11 -41.66
N GLY A 357 -59.10 15.30 -42.91
CA GLY A 357 -59.32 16.63 -43.48
C GLY A 357 -58.08 17.27 -44.11
N PHE A 358 -56.95 16.56 -44.21
CA PHE A 358 -55.76 17.02 -44.96
C PHE A 358 -55.24 15.94 -45.92
N SER A 359 -54.62 16.37 -47.00
CA SER A 359 -54.05 15.52 -48.05
C SER A 359 -52.87 16.22 -48.74
N GLY A 360 -52.16 15.51 -49.63
CA GLY A 360 -50.96 16.03 -50.28
C GLY A 360 -49.68 15.40 -49.70
N ALA A 361 -48.55 15.67 -50.35
CA ALA A 361 -47.27 15.03 -50.03
C ALA A 361 -46.72 15.45 -48.66
N THR A 362 -47.08 16.67 -48.23
CA THR A 362 -46.73 17.26 -46.94
C THR A 362 -47.97 17.67 -46.14
N CYS A 363 -49.15 17.12 -46.47
CA CYS A 363 -50.43 17.48 -45.83
C CYS A 363 -50.84 18.96 -46.03
N GLU A 364 -50.37 19.57 -47.12
CA GLU A 364 -50.58 20.98 -47.45
C GLU A 364 -52.02 21.30 -47.89
N ASN A 365 -52.77 20.30 -48.37
CA ASN A 365 -54.10 20.51 -48.94
C ASN A 365 -55.19 20.19 -47.91
N ALA A 366 -55.94 21.20 -47.48
CA ALA A 366 -57.17 20.99 -46.70
C ALA A 366 -58.25 20.33 -47.58
N GLN A 367 -58.89 19.29 -47.06
CA GLN A 367 -60.01 18.59 -47.68
C GLN A 367 -61.32 18.95 -46.96
N PRO A 368 -62.45 18.99 -47.67
CA PRO A 368 -63.75 19.21 -47.04
C PRO A 368 -64.05 18.14 -46.00
N ILE A 369 -64.49 18.55 -44.81
CA ILE A 369 -64.84 17.63 -43.71
C ILE A 369 -66.35 17.38 -43.73
N CYS A 370 -66.76 16.12 -43.75
CA CYS A 370 -68.15 15.69 -43.59
C CYS A 370 -68.29 14.85 -42.32
N ASN A 371 -69.15 15.30 -41.41
CA ASN A 371 -69.54 14.55 -40.22
C ASN A 371 -71.08 14.58 -40.08
N PRO A 372 -71.79 13.46 -40.30
CA PRO A 372 -71.28 12.10 -40.53
C PRO A 372 -70.54 11.95 -41.87
N SER A 373 -69.67 10.95 -41.96
CA SER A 373 -68.94 10.64 -43.19
C SER A 373 -69.90 10.27 -44.32
N CYS A 374 -69.53 10.61 -45.56
CA CYS A 374 -70.28 10.17 -46.74
C CYS A 374 -70.21 8.64 -46.87
N GLN A 375 -71.35 7.99 -46.91
CA GLN A 375 -71.53 6.54 -47.07
C GLN A 375 -71.46 6.16 -48.56
N ASN A 376 -71.46 4.86 -48.85
CA ASN A 376 -71.51 4.31 -50.22
C ASN A 376 -70.49 4.94 -51.21
N ASN A 377 -69.26 5.16 -50.75
CA ASN A 377 -68.19 5.83 -51.53
C ASN A 377 -68.52 7.26 -52.00
N GLY A 378 -69.45 7.97 -51.34
CA GLY A 378 -69.68 9.39 -51.56
C GLY A 378 -68.43 10.23 -51.28
N LYS A 379 -68.20 11.26 -52.10
CA LYS A 379 -67.06 12.18 -51.91
C LYS A 379 -67.51 13.43 -51.18
N CYS A 380 -66.84 13.81 -50.10
CA CYS A 380 -67.09 15.08 -49.44
C CYS A 380 -66.55 16.22 -50.31
N VAL A 381 -67.45 17.02 -50.89
CA VAL A 381 -67.09 18.09 -51.84
C VAL A 381 -67.14 19.48 -51.21
N ALA A 382 -67.84 19.62 -50.10
CA ALA A 382 -67.84 20.82 -49.24
C ALA A 382 -68.14 20.39 -47.79
N LYS A 383 -68.00 21.31 -46.83
CA LYS A 383 -68.26 21.01 -45.41
C LYS A 383 -69.66 20.39 -45.25
N ASN A 384 -69.73 19.17 -44.73
CA ASN A 384 -70.96 18.38 -44.58
C ASN A 384 -71.79 18.21 -45.86
N THR A 385 -71.17 18.30 -47.04
CA THR A 385 -71.82 18.11 -48.34
C THR A 385 -71.18 16.96 -49.09
N CYS A 386 -71.94 15.87 -49.24
CA CYS A 386 -71.53 14.70 -49.98
C CYS A 386 -72.00 14.78 -51.44
N LYS A 387 -71.10 14.46 -52.37
CA LYS A 387 -71.44 14.13 -53.75
C LYS A 387 -71.58 12.62 -53.87
N CYS A 388 -72.80 12.16 -54.13
CA CYS A 388 -73.11 10.75 -54.22
C CYS A 388 -72.79 10.18 -55.61
N PRO A 389 -72.35 8.91 -55.69
CA PRO A 389 -72.25 8.19 -56.96
C PRO A 389 -73.63 7.95 -57.57
N ASP A 390 -73.68 7.66 -58.88
CA ASP A 390 -74.94 7.38 -59.58
C ASP A 390 -75.69 6.21 -58.93
N GLY A 391 -76.98 6.40 -58.67
CA GLY A 391 -77.84 5.43 -58.00
C GLY A 391 -77.93 5.59 -56.47
N TYR A 392 -77.12 6.46 -55.86
CA TYR A 392 -77.19 6.80 -54.43
C TYR A 392 -77.64 8.24 -54.21
N SER A 393 -78.32 8.49 -53.10
CA SER A 393 -78.88 9.80 -52.72
C SER A 393 -78.93 9.98 -51.19
N GLY A 394 -79.43 11.12 -50.72
CA GLY A 394 -79.43 11.47 -49.29
C GLY A 394 -78.28 12.38 -48.89
N ALA A 395 -78.33 12.91 -47.66
CA ALA A 395 -77.39 13.95 -47.20
C ALA A 395 -75.96 13.41 -46.98
N THR A 396 -75.85 12.10 -46.71
CA THR A 396 -74.61 11.35 -46.55
C THR A 396 -74.49 10.22 -47.57
N CYS A 397 -75.27 10.22 -48.65
CA CYS A 397 -75.34 9.13 -49.64
C CYS A 397 -75.82 7.79 -49.08
N GLU A 398 -76.69 7.83 -48.08
CA GLU A 398 -77.22 6.67 -47.35
C GLU A 398 -78.40 5.97 -48.04
N ILE A 399 -79.04 6.60 -49.03
CA ILE A 399 -80.25 6.10 -49.71
C ILE A 399 -79.90 5.52 -51.07
#